data_AF-A0AAE1ZIR5-F1
#
_entry.id   AF-A0AAE1ZIR5-F1
#
_cell.length_a   1.000
_cell.length_b   1.000
_cell.length_c   1.000
_cell.angle_alpha   90.00
_cell.angle_beta   90.00
_cell.angle_gamma   90.00
#
_symmetry.space_group_name_H-M   'P 1'
#
loop_
_entity.id
_entity.type
_entity.pdbx_description
1 polymer ?
#
loop_
_entity_poly.entity_id
_entity_poly.type
_entity_poly.pdbx_seq_one_letter_code
_entity_poly.pdbx_strand_id
1 'polypeptide(L)'
;MIMLPSNEIISSERGHIEDVIVDSRFRGMNFGRLLVDTLICIGKHMGCYKISLDCSHEKVGFYEKLGFQCKNNMMYIRFDEN
;
A
#
# COMPACT_ATOMS: atom_id res chain seq x y z
N MET A 1 -10.93 8.09 -19.48
CA MET A 1 -12.02 7.12 -19.28
C MET A 1 -11.97 6.13 -20.43
N ILE A 2 -11.44 4.93 -20.21
CA ILE A 2 -11.39 3.89 -21.24
C ILE A 2 -12.42 2.84 -20.80
N MET A 3 -13.52 2.72 -21.55
CA MET A 3 -14.52 1.68 -21.35
C MET A 3 -14.02 0.41 -22.04
N LEU A 4 -13.83 -0.68 -21.29
CA LEU A 4 -13.58 -2.02 -21.85
C LEU A 4 -14.89 -2.83 -21.88
N PRO A 5 -14.97 -3.92 -22.68
CA PRO A 5 -16.23 -4.62 -23.03
C PRO A 5 -16.87 -5.42 -21.89
N SER A 6 -16.30 -5.37 -20.69
CA SER A 6 -16.80 -5.98 -19.48
C SER A 6 -17.35 -4.86 -18.60
N ASN A 7 -18.49 -5.06 -17.92
CA ASN A 7 -19.07 -4.12 -16.95
C ASN A 7 -18.17 -3.82 -15.71
N GLU A 8 -16.85 -3.99 -15.82
CA GLU A 8 -15.87 -3.64 -14.81
C GLU A 8 -15.29 -2.27 -15.16
N ILE A 9 -15.67 -1.26 -14.37
CA ILE A 9 -15.02 0.04 -14.38
C ILE A 9 -13.60 -0.18 -13.84
N ILE A 10 -12.61 -0.21 -14.73
CA ILE A 10 -11.21 -0.11 -14.31
C ILE A 10 -10.93 1.37 -14.04
N SER A 11 -10.96 1.75 -12.77
CA SER A 11 -10.51 3.09 -12.37
C SER A 11 -9.04 3.26 -12.74
N SER A 12 -8.66 4.44 -13.24
CA SER A 12 -7.25 4.80 -13.42
C SER A 12 -6.57 5.19 -12.10
N GLU A 13 -7.29 5.18 -10.99
CA GLU A 13 -6.78 5.59 -9.69
C GLU A 13 -5.95 4.50 -9.03
N ARG A 14 -4.83 4.91 -8.44
CA ARG A 14 -3.88 4.05 -7.72
C ARG A 14 -3.80 4.53 -6.28
N GLY A 15 -3.99 3.64 -5.32
CA GLY A 15 -3.74 3.92 -3.92
C GLY A 15 -2.25 3.86 -3.59
N HIS A 16 -1.78 4.73 -2.69
CA HIS A 16 -0.47 4.62 -2.07
C HIS A 16 -0.64 4.72 -0.55
N ILE A 17 -0.08 3.74 0.16
CA ILE A 17 -0.05 3.70 1.61
C ILE A 17 1.26 4.34 2.05
N GLU A 18 1.15 5.30 2.95
CA GLU A 18 2.26 6.05 3.54
C GLU A 18 2.19 5.99 5.07
N ASP A 19 3.32 6.25 5.73
CA ASP A 19 3.42 6.51 7.17
C ASP A 19 2.77 5.45 8.09
N VAL A 20 2.87 4.17 7.72
CA VAL A 20 2.40 3.06 8.56
C VAL A 20 3.31 2.86 9.76
N ILE A 21 2.86 3.33 10.92
CA ILE A 21 3.59 3.22 12.17
C ILE A 21 2.69 2.56 13.23
N VAL A 22 3.25 1.56 13.92
CA VAL A 22 2.66 0.97 15.13
C VAL A 22 3.61 1.27 16.29
N ASP A 23 3.05 1.91 17.31
CA ASP A 23 3.74 2.17 18.58
C ASP A 23 4.32 0.85 19.14
N SER A 24 5.55 0.94 19.64
CA SER A 24 6.33 -0.23 20.07
C SER A 24 5.60 -1.09 21.10
N ARG A 25 4.78 -0.48 21.96
CA ARG A 25 4.01 -1.16 23.02
C ARG A 25 2.95 -2.11 22.46
N PHE A 26 2.52 -1.89 21.22
CA PHE A 26 1.43 -2.65 20.58
C PHE A 26 1.90 -3.51 19.40
N ARG A 27 3.22 -3.61 19.16
CA ARG A 27 3.77 -4.49 18.12
C ARG A 27 3.56 -5.95 18.50
N GLY A 28 3.39 -6.82 17.50
CA GLY A 28 3.06 -8.23 17.71
C GLY A 28 1.58 -8.53 18.01
N MET A 29 0.76 -7.49 18.21
CA MET A 29 -0.70 -7.63 18.47
C MET A 29 -1.57 -7.49 17.22
N ASN A 30 -1.00 -7.71 16.02
CA ASN A 30 -1.69 -7.62 14.72
C ASN A 30 -2.26 -6.25 14.30
N PHE A 31 -2.04 -5.15 15.04
CA PHE A 31 -2.52 -3.82 14.63
C PHE A 31 -2.01 -3.36 13.25
N GLY A 32 -0.74 -3.64 12.94
CA GLY A 32 -0.19 -3.29 11.61
C GLY A 32 -0.90 -4.03 10.48
N ARG A 33 -1.24 -5.31 10.70
CA ARG A 33 -2.02 -6.10 9.74
C ARG A 33 -3.41 -5.51 9.58
N LEU A 34 -4.11 -5.25 10.69
CA LEU A 34 -5.45 -4.68 10.67
C LEU A 34 -5.50 -3.36 9.90
N LEU A 35 -4.53 -2.48 10.14
CA LEU A 35 -4.43 -1.18 9.47
C LEU A 35 -4.27 -1.35 7.96
N VAL A 36 -3.30 -2.17 7.53
CA VAL A 36 -3.01 -2.35 6.10
C VAL A 36 -4.13 -3.11 5.38
N ASP A 37 -4.70 -4.15 5.99
CA ASP A 37 -5.85 -4.88 5.44
C ASP A 37 -7.05 -3.94 5.22
N THR A 38 -7.28 -3.02 6.17
CA THR A 38 -8.33 -1.99 6.05
C THR A 38 -8.05 -1.04 4.89
N LEU A 39 -6.82 -0.57 4.73
CA LEU A 39 -6.44 0.30 3.61
C LEU A 39 -6.57 -0.39 2.24
N ILE A 40 -6.25 -1.69 2.17
CA ILE A 40 -6.48 -2.49 0.95
C ILE A 40 -7.98 -2.56 0.64
N CYS A 41 -8.83 -2.80 1.65
CA CYS A 41 -10.28 -2.84 1.48
C CYS A 41 -10.83 -1.48 1.01
N ILE A 42 -10.37 -0.37 1.58
CA ILE A 42 -10.74 0.98 1.15
C ILE A 42 -10.32 1.20 -0.32
N GLY A 43 -9.08 0.89 -0.68
CA GLY A 43 -8.60 1.06 -2.06
C GLY A 43 -9.43 0.25 -3.07
N LYS A 44 -9.78 -1.00 -2.73
CA LYS A 44 -10.68 -1.82 -3.56
C LYS A 44 -12.08 -1.22 -3.67
N HIS A 45 -12.63 -0.72 -2.57
CA HIS A 45 -13.96 -0.11 -2.55
C HIS A 45 -14.02 1.19 -3.38
N MET A 46 -12.94 1.96 -3.38
CA MET A 46 -12.77 3.15 -4.24
C MET A 46 -12.50 2.79 -5.72
N GLY A 47 -12.38 1.50 -6.04
CA GLY A 47 -12.13 1.02 -7.40
C GLY A 47 -10.67 1.13 -7.83
N CYS A 48 -9.71 1.40 -6.94
CA CYS A 48 -8.30 1.51 -7.32
C CYS A 48 -7.81 0.23 -8.00
N TYR A 49 -7.19 0.35 -9.17
CA TYR A 49 -6.66 -0.81 -9.89
C TYR A 49 -5.40 -1.40 -9.23
N LYS A 50 -4.73 -0.62 -8.37
CA LYS A 50 -3.50 -1.03 -7.67
C LYS A 50 -3.33 -0.24 -6.36
N ILE A 51 -2.70 -0.88 -5.37
CA ILE A 51 -2.20 -0.22 -4.15
C ILE A 51 -0.67 -0.42 -3.99
N SER A 52 0.03 0.69 -3.69
CA SER A 52 1.49 0.91 -3.45
C SER A 52 1.90 1.07 -2.00
N LEU A 53 3.10 0.63 -1.63
CA LEU A 53 3.87 1.20 -0.52
C LEU A 53 5.35 1.00 -0.80
N ASP A 54 6.16 1.85 -0.21
CA ASP A 54 7.60 1.64 -0.07
C ASP A 54 7.91 1.20 1.36
N CYS A 55 8.86 0.28 1.52
CA CYS A 55 9.28 -0.18 2.83
C CYS A 55 10.74 -0.59 2.85
N SER A 56 11.33 -0.61 4.04
CA SER A 56 12.66 -1.15 4.27
C SER A 56 12.68 -2.68 4.10
N HIS A 57 13.85 -3.23 3.78
CA HIS A 57 14.00 -4.64 3.43
C HIS A 57 13.49 -5.59 4.54
N GLU A 58 13.71 -5.24 5.82
CA GLU A 58 13.24 -6.03 6.96
C GLU A 58 11.71 -6.11 7.11
N LYS A 59 10.96 -5.25 6.40
CA LYS A 59 9.49 -5.23 6.42
C LYS A 59 8.87 -5.96 5.23
N VAL A 60 9.64 -6.37 4.24
CA VAL A 60 9.14 -7.06 3.03
C VAL A 60 8.30 -8.28 3.41
N GLY A 61 8.83 -9.17 4.26
CA GLY A 61 8.11 -10.38 4.67
C GLY A 61 6.84 -10.13 5.49
N PHE A 62 6.68 -8.95 6.09
CA PHE A 62 5.41 -8.55 6.71
C PHE A 62 4.37 -8.22 5.63
N TYR A 63 4.73 -7.42 4.62
CA TYR A 63 3.81 -7.01 3.56
C TYR A 63 3.50 -8.13 2.56
N GLU A 64 4.43 -9.06 2.31
CA GLU A 64 4.16 -10.25 1.48
C GLU A 64 3.05 -11.12 2.08
N LYS A 65 2.98 -11.24 3.42
CA LYS A 65 1.89 -11.94 4.12
C LYS A 65 0.52 -11.24 3.99
N LEU A 66 0.50 -10.02 3.45
CA LEU A 66 -0.71 -9.23 3.15
C LEU A 66 -1.01 -9.22 1.64
N GLY A 67 -0.27 -9.98 0.84
CA GLY A 67 -0.47 -10.11 -0.61
C GLY A 67 0.27 -9.08 -1.45
N PHE A 68 1.14 -8.25 -0.86
CA PHE A 68 2.04 -7.41 -1.64
C PHE A 68 3.11 -8.25 -2.33
N GLN A 69 3.56 -7.79 -3.49
CA GLN A 69 4.71 -8.35 -4.19
C GLN A 69 5.85 -7.35 -4.14
N CYS A 70 7.02 -7.78 -3.69
CA CYS A 70 8.22 -6.95 -3.74
C CYS A 70 8.58 -6.65 -5.20
N LYS A 71 8.65 -5.36 -5.56
CA LYS A 71 9.14 -4.88 -6.86
C LYS A 71 10.26 -3.88 -6.56
N ASN A 72 11.28 -3.88 -7.41
CA ASN A 72 12.53 -3.16 -7.15
C ASN A 72 12.49 -1.73 -7.72
N ASN A 73 13.42 -0.90 -7.23
CA ASN A 73 13.71 0.50 -7.59
C ASN A 73 12.67 1.54 -7.09
N MET A 74 12.97 2.16 -5.95
CA MET A 74 12.37 3.42 -5.49
C MET A 74 13.42 4.52 -5.62
N MET A 75 13.01 5.69 -6.11
CA MET A 75 13.88 6.84 -6.37
C MET A 75 13.25 8.09 -5.77
N TYR A 76 14.05 8.97 -5.16
CA TYR A 76 13.58 10.26 -4.63
C TYR A 76 14.68 11.32 -4.75
N ILE A 77 14.28 12.60 -4.78
CA ILE A 77 15.14 13.75 -4.57
C ILE A 77 14.68 14.39 -3.26
N ARG A 78 15.60 14.53 -2.30
CA ARG A 78 15.35 15.29 -1.08
C ARG A 78 15.80 16.72 -1.32
N PHE A 79 14.93 17.69 -1.01
CA PHE A 79 15.35 19.07 -0.87
C PHE A 79 15.76 19.27 0.58
N ASP A 80 16.94 19.86 0.81
CA ASP A 80 17.37 20.19 2.16
C ASP A 80 16.40 21.25 2.73
N GLU A 81 15.83 20.96 3.91
CA GLU A 81 15.16 21.97 4.71
C GLU A 81 16.24 22.84 5.35
N ASN A 82 16.30 24.12 4.99
CA ASN A 82 17.14 25.11 5.66
C ASN A 82 16.81 25.21 7.15
#